data_AF-A0A1R4AC24-F1
#
_entry.id   AF-A0A1R4AC24-F1
#
_cell.length_a   1.000
_cell.length_b   1.000
_cell.length_c   1.000
_cell.angle_alpha   90.00
_cell.angle_beta   90.00
_cell.angle_gamma   90.00
#
_symmetry.space_group_name_H-M   'P 1'
#
loop_
_entity.id
_entity.type
_entity.pdbx_description
1 polymer ?
#
loop_
_entity_poly.entity_id
_entity_poly.type
_entity_poly.pdbx_seq_one_letter_code
_entity_poly.pdbx_strand_id
1 'polypeptide(L)'
;MDVEMHVVLALIITIIVPRITFCSECIVNYSLNCPEGWKALTNNQCLSPISYTGPCDSTISVLKSNNSTKDVEVKKTLEAKCKVKWPCSKTDNDYTRQCPDLWYLKPNGVCSPTYGYSGNCSDHHFSSVEDKKKWSHICNLKWSKSVTSDSTIITGCPKGWDRVLDLCIAPKSYNGPCLSVAQIANKTPDFKKTYSFLCEVTF
;
A
#
# COMPACT_ATOMS: atom_id res chain seq x y z
N MET A 1 -63.94 2.11 8.45
CA MET A 1 -62.72 2.90 8.24
C MET A 1 -62.17 3.15 9.63
N ASP A 2 -61.34 2.20 10.04
CA ASP A 2 -61.01 1.87 11.43
C ASP A 2 -60.15 2.93 12.13
N VAL A 3 -60.52 3.19 13.38
CA VAL A 3 -59.77 3.94 14.38
C VAL A 3 -59.64 3.03 15.60
N GLU A 4 -58.40 2.88 16.06
CA GLU A 4 -57.92 2.23 17.30
C GLU A 4 -57.85 0.69 17.40
N MET A 5 -56.61 0.21 17.51
CA MET A 5 -56.20 -0.83 18.46
C MET A 5 -54.68 -0.64 18.71
N HIS A 6 -54.29 0.31 19.57
CA HIS A 6 -54.03 0.10 21.01
C HIS A 6 -52.57 -0.29 21.34
N VAL A 7 -51.90 0.63 22.08
CA VAL A 7 -50.92 0.38 23.17
C VAL A 7 -49.55 -0.17 22.69
N VAL A 8 -48.37 0.44 22.91
CA VAL A 8 -47.63 0.74 24.15
C VAL A 8 -46.52 1.75 23.75
N LEU A 9 -46.55 3.00 24.18
CA LEU A 9 -45.79 3.56 25.31
C LEU A 9 -44.25 3.36 25.28
N ALA A 10 -43.54 4.49 25.17
CA ALA A 10 -42.22 4.78 25.74
C ALA A 10 -41.01 3.92 25.32
N LEU A 11 -40.00 4.58 24.73
CA LEU A 11 -38.73 4.82 25.42
C LEU A 11 -37.80 5.76 24.64
N ILE A 12 -37.37 6.77 25.38
CA ILE A 12 -36.33 7.76 25.10
C ILE A 12 -35.01 7.03 24.82
N ILE A 13 -34.36 7.27 23.68
CA ILE A 13 -32.90 7.10 23.60
C ILE A 13 -32.29 8.31 22.89
N THR A 14 -31.86 9.25 23.72
CA THR A 14 -30.74 10.15 23.45
C THR A 14 -29.51 9.34 23.06
N ILE A 15 -29.31 9.07 21.76
CA ILE A 15 -28.00 8.64 21.28
C ILE A 15 -27.29 9.90 20.80
N ILE A 16 -26.53 10.47 21.72
CA ILE A 16 -25.36 11.29 21.40
C ILE A 16 -24.61 10.52 20.33
N VAL A 17 -24.65 10.98 19.08
CA VAL A 17 -23.84 10.42 18.00
C VAL A 17 -22.40 10.58 18.48
N PRO A 18 -21.68 9.52 18.88
CA PRO A 18 -20.29 9.70 19.19
C PRO A 18 -19.67 10.12 17.86
N ARG A 19 -18.95 11.24 17.86
CA ARG A 19 -18.16 11.69 16.72
C ARG A 19 -17.23 10.53 16.38
N ILE A 20 -17.63 9.66 15.44
CA ILE A 20 -16.82 8.52 15.00
C ILE A 20 -15.65 9.14 14.26
N THR A 21 -14.63 9.49 15.04
CA THR A 21 -13.33 9.87 14.53
C THR A 21 -12.72 8.57 14.07
N PHE A 22 -12.95 8.23 12.80
CA PHE A 22 -12.19 7.21 12.10
C PHE A 22 -10.74 7.68 12.07
N CYS A 23 -9.97 7.33 13.09
CA CYS A 23 -8.53 7.42 13.02
C CYS A 23 -8.11 6.23 12.15
N SER A 24 -7.88 6.48 10.86
CA SER A 24 -7.32 5.48 9.96
C SER A 24 -6.03 4.96 10.58
N GLU A 25 -6.01 3.69 10.99
CA GLU A 25 -4.79 3.04 11.45
C GLU A 25 -3.80 3.01 10.28
N CYS A 26 -2.81 3.90 10.35
CA CYS A 26 -1.71 3.97 9.42
C CYS A 26 -0.52 3.20 10.01
N ILE A 27 0.21 2.47 9.18
CA ILE A 27 1.47 1.85 9.60
C ILE A 27 2.49 2.97 9.80
N VAL A 28 2.92 3.21 11.03
CA VAL A 28 3.87 4.28 11.36
C VAL A 28 5.25 3.98 10.77
N ASN A 29 5.86 4.96 10.10
CA ASN A 29 7.19 4.82 9.51
C ASN A 29 8.31 5.21 10.49
N TYR A 30 8.73 4.27 11.32
CA TYR A 30 9.86 4.47 12.24
C TYR A 30 11.23 4.50 11.56
N SER A 31 11.34 4.33 10.24
CA SER A 31 12.62 4.55 9.53
C SER A 31 12.99 6.03 9.44
N LEU A 32 12.01 6.92 9.59
CA LEU A 32 12.25 8.36 9.61
C LEU A 32 12.85 8.79 10.94
N ASN A 33 13.80 9.72 10.88
CA ASN A 33 14.51 10.19 12.06
C ASN A 33 13.62 11.01 12.98
N CYS A 34 12.83 11.94 12.41
CA CYS A 34 12.06 12.91 13.20
C CYS A 34 10.55 12.67 13.13
N PRO A 35 9.81 13.11 14.18
CA PRO A 35 8.36 13.14 14.15
C PRO A 35 7.79 13.97 13.00
N GLU A 36 6.52 13.76 12.70
CA GLU A 36 5.80 14.52 11.68
C GLU A 36 5.81 16.02 11.97
N GLY A 37 6.23 16.81 10.98
CA GLY A 37 6.35 18.26 11.09
C GLY A 37 7.58 18.76 11.85
N TRP A 38 8.42 17.87 12.39
CA TRP A 38 9.66 18.23 13.07
C TRP A 38 10.84 18.21 12.09
N LYS A 39 11.78 19.15 12.25
CA LYS A 39 12.95 19.30 11.38
C LYS A 39 14.17 18.62 11.98
N ALA A 40 14.96 17.93 11.17
CA ALA A 40 16.24 17.40 11.62
C ALA A 40 17.26 18.54 11.80
N LEU A 41 17.83 18.68 13.00
CA LEU A 41 18.96 19.56 13.27
C LEU A 41 20.28 18.85 13.03
N THR A 42 20.35 17.60 13.45
CA THR A 42 21.48 16.69 13.24
C THR A 42 20.94 15.29 12.94
N ASN A 43 21.83 14.31 12.73
CA ASN A 43 21.42 12.93 12.49
C ASN A 43 20.58 12.32 13.61
N ASN A 44 20.69 12.85 14.83
CA ASN A 44 20.07 12.32 16.04
C ASN A 44 19.23 13.36 16.79
N GLN A 45 19.01 14.57 16.25
CA GLN A 45 18.23 15.61 16.93
C GLN A 45 17.16 16.19 16.02
N CYS A 46 16.00 16.42 16.61
CA CYS A 46 14.82 16.93 15.94
C CYS A 46 14.32 18.19 16.64
N LEU A 47 14.07 19.25 15.87
CA LEU A 47 13.50 20.50 16.32
C LEU A 47 12.00 20.54 16.01
N SER A 48 11.23 20.92 17.02
CA SER A 48 9.79 21.09 16.96
C SER A 48 9.40 22.31 16.11
N PRO A 49 8.20 22.33 15.52
CA PRO A 49 7.63 23.57 15.02
C PRO A 49 7.31 24.53 16.17
N ILE A 50 7.15 25.82 15.86
CA ILE A 50 6.78 26.87 16.82
C ILE A 50 5.40 26.57 17.45
N SER A 51 4.54 25.85 16.72
CA SER A 51 3.20 25.46 17.17
C SER A 51 3.17 24.27 18.14
N TYR A 52 4.31 23.67 18.47
CA TYR A 52 4.35 22.54 19.38
C TYR A 52 4.12 23.00 20.83
N THR A 53 3.05 22.49 21.43
CA THR A 53 2.66 22.80 22.83
C THR A 53 2.71 21.55 23.73
N GLY A 54 3.51 20.54 23.34
CA GLY A 54 3.60 19.29 24.07
C GLY A 54 4.56 19.36 25.26
N PRO A 55 4.67 18.25 26.02
CA PRO A 55 5.37 18.21 27.31
C PRO A 55 6.89 18.06 27.22
N CYS A 56 7.47 17.94 26.02
CA CYS A 56 8.91 17.83 25.83
C CYS A 56 9.52 19.16 25.36
N ASP A 57 10.85 19.27 25.44
CA ASP A 57 11.57 20.43 24.91
C ASP A 57 11.39 20.56 23.39
N SER A 58 11.62 21.78 22.88
CA SER A 58 11.58 22.06 21.45
C SER A 58 12.62 21.26 20.66
N THR A 59 13.67 20.76 21.32
CA THR A 59 14.66 19.87 20.71
C THR A 59 14.69 18.53 21.43
N ILE A 60 14.49 17.44 20.70
CA ILE A 60 14.57 16.07 21.23
C ILE A 60 15.71 15.30 20.56
N SER A 61 16.35 14.41 21.32
CA SER A 61 17.34 13.49 20.78
C SER A 61 16.69 12.13 20.47
N VAL A 62 16.85 11.67 19.23
CA VAL A 62 16.39 10.37 18.74
C VAL A 62 17.63 9.51 18.50
N LEU A 63 17.82 8.46 19.30
CA LEU A 63 18.92 7.52 19.11
C LEU A 63 18.75 6.82 17.76
N LYS A 64 19.84 6.73 16.99
CA LYS A 64 19.89 6.03 15.70
C LYS A 64 20.90 4.89 15.82
N SER A 65 20.41 3.67 15.92
CA SER A 65 21.20 2.44 15.84
C SER A 65 20.67 1.60 14.70
N ASN A 66 21.03 1.99 13.46
CA ASN A 66 20.82 1.22 12.23
C ASN A 66 19.42 0.59 12.06
N ASN A 67 18.34 1.28 12.47
CA ASN A 67 16.96 0.76 12.37
C ASN A 67 16.78 -0.60 13.09
N SER A 68 17.47 -0.81 14.21
CA SER A 68 17.28 -1.99 15.05
C SER A 68 15.92 -1.95 15.77
N THR A 69 15.46 -3.11 16.26
CA THR A 69 14.22 -3.22 17.06
C THR A 69 14.21 -2.27 18.28
N LYS A 70 15.38 -1.96 18.85
CA LYS A 70 15.53 -1.01 19.96
C LYS A 70 15.20 0.43 19.57
N ASP A 71 15.49 0.85 18.33
CA ASP A 71 15.20 2.21 17.86
C ASP A 71 13.69 2.46 17.78
N VAL A 72 12.93 1.44 17.37
CA VAL A 72 11.47 1.51 17.26
C VAL A 72 10.82 1.69 18.63
N GLU A 73 11.30 0.96 19.65
CA GLU A 73 10.79 1.10 21.02
C GLU A 73 11.06 2.50 21.60
N VAL A 74 12.25 3.04 21.40
CA VAL A 74 12.60 4.41 21.83
C VAL A 74 11.69 5.45 21.17
N LYS A 75 11.43 5.31 19.87
CA LYS A 75 10.54 6.22 19.13
C LYS A 75 9.10 6.12 19.62
N LYS A 76 8.59 4.91 19.90
CA LYS A 76 7.27 4.71 20.54
C LYS A 76 7.16 5.38 21.90
N THR A 77 8.19 5.28 22.73
CA THR A 77 8.24 5.98 24.02
C THR A 77 8.21 7.49 23.83
N LEU A 78 8.94 8.03 22.84
CA LEU A 78 8.91 9.45 22.52
C LEU A 78 7.54 9.92 22.01
N GLU A 79 6.84 9.14 21.18
CA GLU A 79 5.47 9.45 20.77
C GLU A 79 4.54 9.58 21.98
N ALA A 80 4.57 8.60 22.88
CA ALA A 80 3.72 8.57 24.07
C ALA A 80 4.06 9.70 25.06
N LYS A 81 5.35 9.93 25.30
CA LYS A 81 5.86 10.92 26.26
C LYS A 81 5.70 12.34 25.75
N CYS A 82 6.16 12.61 24.52
CA CYS A 82 6.18 13.96 23.94
C CYS A 82 4.89 14.31 23.20
N LYS A 83 3.90 13.41 23.12
CA LYS A 83 2.64 13.62 22.39
C LYS A 83 2.89 14.01 20.93
N VAL A 84 3.91 13.41 20.34
CA VAL A 84 4.26 13.56 18.92
C VAL A 84 3.85 12.30 18.18
N LYS A 85 3.80 12.38 16.85
CA LYS A 85 3.54 11.22 15.98
C LYS A 85 4.67 11.11 14.98
N TRP A 86 5.16 9.91 14.72
CA TRP A 86 5.99 9.68 13.55
C TRP A 86 5.12 9.68 12.30
N PRO A 87 5.67 10.11 11.15
CA PRO A 87 4.91 10.10 9.92
C PRO A 87 4.42 8.70 9.61
N CYS A 88 3.15 8.61 9.21
CA CYS A 88 2.65 7.39 8.61
C CYS A 88 3.54 7.01 7.43
N SER A 89 3.81 5.72 7.28
CA SER A 89 4.28 5.18 6.01
C SER A 89 3.19 5.45 5.00
N LYS A 90 3.40 6.45 4.14
CA LYS A 90 2.67 6.55 2.89
C LYS A 90 3.18 5.41 2.02
N THR A 91 2.74 4.19 2.33
CA THR A 91 2.72 3.17 1.30
C THR A 91 1.76 3.73 0.26
N ASP A 92 2.29 4.04 -0.92
CA ASP A 92 1.51 4.54 -2.05
C ASP A 92 0.69 3.37 -2.63
N ASN A 93 -0.12 2.78 -1.75
CA ASN A 93 -0.93 1.62 -2.00
C ASN A 93 -2.25 2.09 -2.59
N ASP A 94 -2.42 1.82 -3.88
CA ASP A 94 -3.66 1.97 -4.60
C ASP A 94 -4.61 0.82 -4.28
N TYR A 95 -5.31 0.91 -3.15
CA TYR A 95 -6.33 -0.07 -2.78
C TYR A 95 -7.61 0.00 -3.63
N THR A 96 -7.69 0.93 -4.59
CA THR A 96 -8.77 0.91 -5.60
C THR A 96 -8.58 -0.26 -6.57
N ARG A 97 -7.34 -0.69 -6.79
CA ARG A 97 -7.02 -1.90 -7.56
C ARG A 97 -7.50 -3.16 -6.86
N GLN A 98 -8.05 -4.10 -7.63
CA GLN A 98 -8.64 -5.32 -7.10
C GLN A 98 -7.58 -6.30 -6.59
N CYS A 99 -6.50 -6.49 -7.34
CA CYS A 99 -5.41 -7.41 -6.99
C CYS A 99 -4.08 -6.68 -6.76
N PRO A 100 -3.22 -7.21 -5.87
CA PRO A 100 -1.90 -6.65 -5.63
C PRO A 100 -0.98 -6.82 -6.86
N ASP A 101 0.19 -6.21 -6.78
CA ASP A 101 1.27 -6.43 -7.75
C ASP A 101 1.65 -7.91 -7.79
N LEU A 102 2.02 -8.38 -8.99
CA LEU A 102 2.34 -9.79 -9.24
C LEU A 102 1.19 -10.78 -8.94
N TRP A 103 -0.05 -10.31 -8.90
CA TRP A 103 -1.25 -11.15 -8.79
C TRP A 103 -2.26 -10.77 -9.87
N TYR A 104 -2.97 -11.73 -10.46
CA TYR A 104 -3.98 -11.48 -11.50
C TYR A 104 -5.39 -11.79 -11.02
N LEU A 105 -6.37 -11.10 -11.59
CA LEU A 105 -7.77 -11.29 -11.28
C LEU A 105 -8.36 -12.41 -12.14
N LYS A 106 -8.91 -13.45 -11.50
CA LYS A 106 -9.69 -14.49 -12.17
C LYS A 106 -11.13 -14.01 -12.43
N PRO A 107 -11.86 -14.61 -13.40
CA PRO A 107 -13.24 -14.26 -13.70
C PRO A 107 -14.22 -14.36 -12.52
N ASN A 108 -13.92 -15.21 -11.53
CA ASN A 108 -14.72 -15.40 -10.32
C ASN A 108 -14.44 -14.35 -9.22
N GLY A 109 -13.65 -13.30 -9.50
CA GLY A 109 -13.34 -12.26 -8.54
C GLY A 109 -12.20 -12.59 -7.56
N VAL A 110 -11.55 -13.76 -7.69
CA VAL A 110 -10.43 -14.19 -6.84
C VAL A 110 -9.10 -13.73 -7.45
N CYS A 111 -8.20 -13.21 -6.63
CA CYS A 111 -6.85 -12.87 -7.05
C CYS A 111 -5.92 -14.07 -6.86
N SER A 112 -5.10 -14.36 -7.86
CA SER A 112 -4.14 -15.46 -7.85
C SER A 112 -2.71 -14.95 -8.06
N PRO A 113 -1.71 -15.52 -7.36
CA PRO A 113 -0.32 -15.14 -7.54
C PRO A 113 0.17 -15.53 -8.93
N THR A 114 0.98 -14.64 -9.51
CA THR A 114 1.77 -14.93 -10.72
C THR A 114 3.02 -15.75 -10.35
N TYR A 115 3.70 -16.34 -11.35
CA TYR A 115 5.00 -17.00 -11.12
C TYR A 115 6.09 -16.07 -10.57
N GLY A 116 5.96 -14.75 -10.73
CA GLY A 116 6.91 -13.78 -10.19
C GLY A 116 6.74 -13.52 -8.69
N TYR A 117 5.64 -13.97 -8.08
CA TYR A 117 5.41 -13.78 -6.66
C TYR A 117 6.25 -14.77 -5.84
N SER A 118 7.11 -14.25 -4.97
CA SER A 118 8.04 -15.04 -4.14
C SER A 118 7.55 -15.26 -2.71
N GLY A 119 6.30 -14.95 -2.39
CA GLY A 119 5.73 -15.13 -1.05
C GLY A 119 4.99 -16.45 -0.88
N ASN A 120 4.41 -16.67 0.29
CA ASN A 120 3.83 -17.96 0.73
C ASN A 120 2.31 -18.05 0.59
N CYS A 121 1.69 -17.10 -0.11
CA CYS A 121 0.23 -17.01 -0.20
C CYS A 121 -0.29 -17.51 -1.54
N SER A 122 -1.55 -17.96 -1.53
CA SER A 122 -2.28 -18.49 -2.67
C SER A 122 -3.55 -17.69 -2.91
N ASP A 123 -4.36 -18.12 -3.87
CA ASP A 123 -5.67 -17.56 -4.22
C ASP A 123 -6.42 -16.94 -3.04
N HIS A 124 -6.77 -15.66 -3.17
CA HIS A 124 -7.48 -14.92 -2.13
C HIS A 124 -8.46 -13.91 -2.72
N HIS A 125 -9.64 -13.78 -2.11
CA HIS A 125 -10.61 -12.76 -2.46
C HIS A 125 -10.46 -11.55 -1.54
N PHE A 126 -9.86 -10.47 -2.06
CA PHE A 126 -9.63 -9.24 -1.30
C PHE A 126 -10.89 -8.39 -1.24
N SER A 127 -11.67 -8.56 -0.18
CA SER A 127 -13.04 -8.07 -0.06
C SER A 127 -13.16 -6.61 0.39
N SER A 128 -12.15 -6.08 1.11
CA SER A 128 -12.14 -4.70 1.62
C SER A 128 -10.73 -4.10 1.67
N VAL A 129 -10.64 -2.80 1.94
CA VAL A 129 -9.35 -2.13 2.15
C VAL A 129 -8.64 -2.69 3.40
N GLU A 130 -9.39 -3.00 4.45
CA GLU A 130 -8.87 -3.59 5.69
C GLU A 130 -8.32 -4.99 5.44
N ASP A 131 -9.03 -5.78 4.64
CA ASP A 131 -8.60 -7.11 4.21
C ASP A 131 -7.32 -7.02 3.36
N LYS A 132 -7.28 -6.12 2.38
CA LYS A 132 -6.07 -5.83 1.58
C LYS A 132 -4.89 -5.43 2.46
N LYS A 133 -5.08 -4.56 3.46
CA LYS A 133 -4.03 -4.14 4.41
C LYS A 133 -3.53 -5.31 5.25
N LYS A 134 -4.44 -6.09 5.83
CA LYS A 134 -4.13 -7.27 6.64
C LYS A 134 -3.23 -8.23 5.86
N TRP A 135 -3.65 -8.59 4.65
CA TRP A 135 -2.91 -9.53 3.83
C TRP A 135 -1.66 -8.91 3.18
N SER A 136 -1.61 -7.60 2.97
CA SER A 136 -0.36 -6.92 2.58
C SER A 136 0.77 -7.22 3.55
N HIS A 137 0.47 -7.22 4.85
CA HIS A 137 1.45 -7.54 5.89
C HIS A 137 1.76 -9.04 5.95
N ILE A 138 0.74 -9.90 5.90
CA ILE A 138 0.91 -11.36 6.03
C ILE A 138 1.67 -11.95 4.84
N CYS A 139 1.34 -11.49 3.63
CA CYS A 139 1.81 -12.05 2.37
C CYS A 139 2.84 -11.17 1.66
N ASN A 140 3.32 -10.09 2.30
CA ASN A 140 4.23 -9.11 1.69
C ASN A 140 3.71 -8.58 0.33
N LEU A 141 2.41 -8.27 0.26
CA LEU A 141 1.77 -7.78 -0.96
C LEU A 141 1.94 -6.28 -1.06
N LYS A 142 2.07 -5.80 -2.30
CA LYS A 142 2.15 -4.38 -2.61
C LYS A 142 1.01 -4.03 -3.55
N TRP A 143 0.41 -2.87 -3.33
CA TRP A 143 -0.60 -2.30 -4.22
C TRP A 143 -0.02 -1.06 -4.88
N SER A 144 1.12 -1.15 -5.56
CA SER A 144 1.78 0.05 -6.08
C SER A 144 0.84 0.82 -7.03
N LYS A 145 0.91 2.15 -7.07
CA LYS A 145 0.22 3.01 -8.07
C LYS A 145 0.70 2.80 -9.52
N SER A 146 1.24 1.63 -9.87
CA SER A 146 1.87 1.39 -11.17
C SER A 146 0.91 1.62 -12.34
N VAL A 147 1.49 2.20 -13.39
CA VAL A 147 0.93 2.72 -14.65
C VAL A 147 0.15 1.69 -15.48
N THR A 148 0.25 0.41 -15.11
CA THR A 148 -0.53 -0.67 -15.73
C THR A 148 -1.86 -0.79 -15.02
N SER A 149 -2.83 0.00 -15.47
CA SER A 149 -4.22 -0.07 -15.05
C SER A 149 -4.68 -1.52 -14.98
N ASP A 150 -5.32 -1.86 -13.86
CA ASP A 150 -6.11 -3.06 -13.70
C ASP A 150 -7.01 -3.26 -14.95
N SER A 151 -7.07 -4.52 -15.40
CA SER A 151 -8.01 -5.02 -16.40
C SER A 151 -8.08 -4.29 -17.77
N THR A 152 -7.13 -4.58 -18.66
CA THR A 152 -7.50 -4.87 -20.07
C THR A 152 -6.53 -5.88 -20.66
N ILE A 153 -7.09 -6.94 -21.22
CA ILE A 153 -6.52 -7.98 -22.08
C ILE A 153 -5.05 -7.71 -22.51
N ILE A 154 -4.09 -8.23 -21.74
CA ILE A 154 -2.66 -8.14 -22.04
C ILE A 154 -2.36 -9.05 -23.24
N THR A 155 -2.37 -8.49 -24.45
CA THR A 155 -2.18 -9.23 -25.71
C THR A 155 -1.04 -8.65 -26.54
N GLY A 156 -0.48 -9.44 -27.45
CA GLY A 156 0.65 -9.01 -28.29
C GLY A 156 1.94 -8.73 -27.51
N CYS A 157 2.73 -7.81 -28.06
CA CYS A 157 4.02 -7.36 -27.53
C CYS A 157 3.88 -6.13 -26.64
N PRO A 158 4.88 -5.82 -25.80
CA PRO A 158 4.89 -4.56 -25.06
C PRO A 158 4.77 -3.36 -26.00
N LYS A 159 4.18 -2.27 -25.50
CA LYS A 159 3.97 -1.03 -26.23
C LYS A 159 5.30 -0.52 -26.82
N GLY A 160 5.30 -0.29 -28.13
CA GLY A 160 6.47 0.19 -28.88
C GLY A 160 7.52 -0.89 -29.21
N TRP A 161 7.26 -2.16 -28.92
CA TRP A 161 8.09 -3.28 -29.36
C TRP A 161 7.56 -3.84 -30.68
N ASP A 162 8.46 -4.17 -31.59
CA ASP A 162 8.11 -4.77 -32.89
C ASP A 162 7.79 -6.25 -32.74
N ARG A 163 6.77 -6.72 -33.45
CA ARG A 163 6.39 -8.13 -33.48
C ARG A 163 6.91 -8.80 -34.74
N VAL A 164 7.66 -9.89 -34.56
CA VAL A 164 8.08 -10.79 -35.64
C VAL A 164 7.68 -12.21 -35.23
N LEU A 165 6.60 -12.74 -35.81
CA LEU A 165 5.99 -14.02 -35.40
C LEU A 165 5.57 -14.02 -33.91
N ASP A 166 6.23 -14.84 -33.09
CA ASP A 166 6.04 -14.95 -31.64
C ASP A 166 7.06 -14.12 -30.83
N LEU A 167 8.04 -13.52 -31.50
CA LEU A 167 9.06 -12.66 -30.92
C LEU A 167 8.58 -11.21 -30.82
N CYS A 168 8.97 -10.58 -29.71
CA CYS A 168 8.86 -9.14 -29.48
C CYS A 168 10.26 -8.55 -29.39
N ILE A 169 10.51 -7.51 -30.17
CA ILE A 169 11.81 -6.85 -30.31
C ILE A 169 11.70 -5.43 -29.74
N ALA A 170 12.48 -5.13 -28.72
CA ALA A 170 12.49 -3.84 -28.06
C ALA A 170 13.09 -2.74 -28.94
N PRO A 171 12.62 -1.49 -28.82
CA PRO A 171 13.25 -0.36 -29.47
C PRO A 171 14.64 -0.11 -28.88
N LYS A 172 15.52 0.56 -29.63
CA LYS A 172 16.87 0.94 -29.15
C LYS A 172 16.85 1.78 -27.86
N SER A 173 15.74 2.43 -27.55
CA SER A 173 15.52 3.23 -26.35
C SER A 173 15.19 2.41 -25.10
N TYR A 174 14.98 1.10 -25.22
CA TYR A 174 14.71 0.24 -24.08
C TYR A 174 15.97 0.05 -23.24
N ASN A 175 15.94 0.58 -22.02
CA ASN A 175 17.03 0.49 -21.04
C ASN A 175 16.64 -0.35 -19.82
N GLY A 176 15.61 -1.19 -19.96
CA GLY A 176 15.13 -2.02 -18.86
C GLY A 176 16.03 -3.24 -18.61
N PRO A 177 15.74 -4.00 -17.54
CA PRO A 177 16.62 -5.08 -17.06
C PRO A 177 16.58 -6.37 -17.89
N CYS A 178 15.70 -6.47 -18.89
CA CYS A 178 15.50 -7.69 -19.68
C CYS A 178 16.15 -7.63 -21.07
N LEU A 179 16.18 -8.78 -21.76
CA LEU A 179 16.68 -8.87 -23.13
C LEU A 179 15.78 -8.09 -24.11
N SER A 180 16.40 -7.49 -25.12
CA SER A 180 15.71 -6.73 -26.17
C SER A 180 14.97 -7.61 -27.18
N VAL A 181 15.07 -8.94 -27.10
CA VAL A 181 14.33 -9.89 -27.95
C VAL A 181 13.81 -11.02 -27.08
N ALA A 182 12.50 -11.28 -27.12
CA ALA A 182 11.87 -12.32 -26.30
C ALA A 182 10.58 -12.88 -26.92
N GLN A 183 10.33 -14.17 -26.71
CA GLN A 183 9.12 -14.88 -27.16
C GLN A 183 7.92 -14.57 -26.24
N ILE A 184 7.30 -13.40 -26.44
CA ILE A 184 6.24 -12.92 -25.54
C ILE A 184 4.88 -12.88 -26.23
N ALA A 185 4.82 -12.70 -27.55
CA ALA A 185 3.60 -12.27 -28.25
C ALA A 185 2.37 -13.15 -27.94
N ASN A 186 2.59 -14.47 -27.82
CA ASN A 186 1.56 -15.48 -27.59
C ASN A 186 1.55 -16.06 -26.15
N LYS A 187 2.26 -15.44 -25.20
CA LYS A 187 2.29 -15.91 -23.80
C LYS A 187 0.99 -15.58 -23.07
N THR A 188 0.77 -16.28 -21.95
CA THR A 188 -0.43 -16.09 -21.11
C THR A 188 -0.45 -14.68 -20.50
N PRO A 189 -1.64 -14.12 -20.18
CA PRO A 189 -1.74 -12.84 -19.49
C PRO A 189 -0.95 -12.80 -18.17
N ASP A 190 -0.91 -13.91 -17.43
CA ASP A 190 -0.14 -14.06 -16.20
C ASP A 190 1.37 -13.91 -16.42
N PHE A 191 1.90 -14.61 -17.44
CA PHE A 191 3.30 -14.45 -17.84
C PHE A 191 3.59 -13.02 -18.24
N LYS A 192 2.72 -12.40 -19.04
CA LYS A 192 2.93 -11.02 -19.51
C LYS A 192 2.84 -10.01 -18.37
N LYS A 193 2.00 -10.24 -17.37
CA LYS A 193 1.94 -9.42 -16.15
C LYS A 193 3.26 -9.51 -15.37
N THR A 194 3.78 -10.72 -15.21
CA THR A 194 5.11 -10.93 -14.59
C THR A 194 6.21 -10.25 -15.39
N TYR A 195 6.19 -10.41 -16.72
CA TYR A 195 7.17 -9.80 -17.62
C TYR A 195 7.10 -8.26 -17.58
N SER A 196 5.89 -7.69 -17.61
CA SER A 196 5.66 -6.24 -17.49
C SER A 196 6.29 -5.68 -16.22
N PHE A 197 6.08 -6.35 -15.10
CA PHE A 197 6.64 -5.96 -13.81
C PHE A 197 8.16 -6.09 -13.77
N LEU A 198 8.70 -7.27 -14.12
CA LEU A 198 10.14 -7.54 -14.01
C LEU A 198 10.98 -6.79 -15.03
N CYS A 199 10.44 -6.56 -16.23
CA CYS A 199 11.15 -5.94 -17.35
C CYS A 199 10.85 -4.44 -17.49
N GLU A 200 10.03 -3.88 -16.60
CA GLU A 200 9.65 -2.47 -16.60
C GLU A 200 9.04 -2.00 -17.93
N VAL A 201 8.17 -2.84 -18.50
CA VAL A 201 7.49 -2.57 -19.78
C VAL A 201 5.98 -2.51 -19.60
N THR A 202 5.31 -1.75 -20.45
CA THR A 202 3.84 -1.70 -20.52
C THR A 202 3.35 -2.47 -21.73
N PHE A 203 2.21 -3.14 -21.62
CA PHE A 203 1.51 -3.76 -22.76
C PHE A 203 0.34 -2.87 -23.20
#